data_AF-A0A7X7JDJ6-F1
#
_entry.id   AF-A0A7X7JDJ6-F1
#
_cell.length_a   1.000
_cell.length_b   1.000
_cell.length_c   1.000
_cell.angle_alpha   90.00
_cell.angle_beta   90.00
_cell.angle_gamma   90.00
#
_symmetry.space_group_name_H-M   'P 1'
#
loop_
_entity.id
_entity.type
_entity.pdbx_description
1 polymer ?
#
loop_
_entity_poly.entity_id
_entity_poly.type
_entity_poly.pdbx_seq_one_letter_code
_entity_poly.pdbx_strand_id
1 'polypeptide(L)'
;MANDDTSAPAAAGASGPAVHTNREQWSGQVGFILAAIGSAVGLGNIWRFPGVAYESGGGAFLIPYLVALLTAGIPILWLDYAIGHRFRGAAPTAFRRLSRPAESLGWFQVMISFIIATYYAAILAWALAYAWFSVDLAWGDDPAGFLFADFLKVSDETTVGFDFVPGILAPLVIVWGLALAIIAFGVKRGLERANLVMIPLLVVMFGSLVVRAITLEGAADGLTAFFTPNWE
;
A
#
# COMPACT_ATOMS: atom_id res chain seq x y z
N MET A 1 10.20 0.06 -77.50
CA MET A 1 8.95 -0.66 -77.16
C MET A 1 9.38 -1.90 -76.40
N ALA A 2 9.01 -1.94 -75.11
CA ALA A 2 9.24 -2.98 -74.08
C ALA A 2 10.70 -3.17 -73.59
N ASN A 3 11.08 -2.82 -72.34
CA ASN A 3 10.71 -3.37 -71.01
C ASN A 3 11.21 -4.81 -70.81
N ASP A 4 11.71 -5.24 -69.65
CA ASP A 4 12.17 -4.61 -68.41
C ASP A 4 12.77 -5.76 -67.58
N ASP A 5 13.54 -5.40 -66.57
CA ASP A 5 14.27 -6.26 -65.64
C ASP A 5 13.49 -7.47 -65.09
N THR A 6 14.10 -8.66 -65.18
CA THR A 6 13.75 -9.81 -64.34
C THR A 6 14.22 -9.55 -62.91
N SER A 7 13.38 -8.89 -62.10
CA SER A 7 13.50 -8.86 -60.66
C SER A 7 12.41 -9.72 -60.02
N ALA A 8 12.84 -10.69 -59.22
CA ALA A 8 11.97 -11.56 -58.43
C ALA A 8 11.11 -10.70 -57.48
N PRO A 9 9.85 -11.08 -57.20
CA PRO A 9 9.05 -10.34 -56.25
C PRO A 9 9.63 -10.54 -54.85
N ALA A 10 10.15 -9.45 -54.27
CA ALA A 10 10.48 -9.39 -52.86
C ALA A 10 9.21 -9.70 -52.05
N ALA A 11 9.29 -10.74 -51.21
CA ALA A 11 8.24 -11.10 -50.29
C ALA A 11 7.89 -9.89 -49.41
N ALA A 12 6.71 -9.33 -49.64
CA ALA A 12 6.14 -8.30 -48.80
C ALA A 12 5.99 -8.87 -47.38
N GLY A 13 6.87 -8.42 -46.48
CA GLY A 13 6.78 -8.72 -45.07
C GLY A 13 5.43 -8.27 -44.55
N ALA A 14 4.63 -9.23 -44.10
CA ALA A 14 3.39 -8.97 -43.37
C ALA A 14 3.76 -8.27 -42.05
N SER A 15 3.75 -6.94 -42.04
CA SER A 15 3.67 -6.15 -40.82
C SER A 15 2.30 -6.43 -40.21
N GLY A 16 2.23 -7.46 -39.37
CA GLY A 16 1.07 -7.70 -38.51
C GLY A 16 0.75 -6.40 -37.74
N PRO A 17 -0.53 -6.10 -37.48
CA PRO A 17 -0.91 -4.85 -36.86
C PRO A 17 -0.20 -4.72 -35.51
N ALA A 18 0.66 -3.71 -35.38
CA ALA A 18 1.23 -3.35 -34.10
C ALA A 18 0.07 -2.95 -33.20
N VAL A 19 -0.31 -3.84 -32.28
CA VAL A 19 -1.27 -3.53 -31.23
C VAL A 19 -0.62 -2.47 -30.36
N HIS A 20 -0.89 -1.20 -30.65
CA HIS A 20 -0.56 -0.11 -29.75
C HIS A 20 -1.49 -0.24 -28.53
N THR A 21 -1.10 -1.06 -27.56
CA THR A 21 -1.69 -1.00 -26.22
C THR A 21 -1.32 0.35 -25.62
N ASN A 22 -2.14 1.36 -25.88
CA ASN A 22 -1.99 2.66 -25.24
C ASN A 22 -2.17 2.44 -23.74
N ARG A 23 -1.06 2.47 -22.99
CA ARG A 23 -1.06 2.24 -21.54
C ARG A 23 -2.03 3.24 -20.92
N GLU A 24 -2.92 2.78 -20.05
CA GLU A 24 -3.81 3.68 -19.32
C GLU A 24 -2.98 4.72 -18.56
N GLN A 25 -3.36 5.98 -18.73
CA GLN A 25 -2.75 7.13 -18.07
C GLN A 25 -3.73 7.69 -17.04
N TRP A 26 -3.18 8.26 -15.98
CA TRP A 26 -3.93 9.03 -14.98
C TRP A 26 -4.67 10.17 -15.64
N SER A 27 -5.86 10.51 -15.15
CA SER A 27 -6.66 11.58 -15.75
C SER A 27 -6.03 12.97 -15.58
N GLY A 28 -5.18 13.15 -14.56
CA GLY A 28 -4.40 14.35 -14.31
C GLY A 28 -3.43 14.22 -13.14
N GLN A 29 -2.69 15.30 -12.86
CA GLN A 29 -1.69 15.36 -11.79
C GLN A 29 -2.30 15.13 -10.40
N VAL A 30 -3.53 15.57 -10.16
CA VAL A 30 -4.23 15.40 -8.89
C VAL A 30 -4.47 13.92 -8.57
N GLY A 31 -4.99 13.15 -9.53
CA GLY A 31 -5.23 11.72 -9.37
C GLY A 31 -3.94 10.94 -9.12
N PHE A 32 -2.86 11.33 -9.83
CA PHE A 32 -1.53 10.75 -9.61
C PHE A 32 -0.98 11.07 -8.20
N ILE A 33 -1.05 12.32 -7.76
CA ILE A 33 -0.56 12.73 -6.43
C ILE A 33 -1.38 12.05 -5.33
N LEU A 34 -2.70 12.03 -5.43
CA LEU A 34 -3.55 11.36 -4.43
C LEU A 34 -3.28 9.86 -4.37
N ALA A 35 -3.02 9.20 -5.50
CA ALA A 35 -2.61 7.81 -5.50
C ALA A 35 -1.23 7.59 -4.88
N ALA A 36 -0.28 8.51 -5.12
CA ALA A 36 1.03 8.46 -4.48
C ALA A 36 0.93 8.66 -2.96
N ILE A 37 0.13 9.64 -2.50
CA ILE A 37 -0.16 9.86 -1.08
C ILE A 37 -0.83 8.64 -0.48
N GLY A 38 -1.84 8.07 -1.14
CA GLY A 38 -2.52 6.86 -0.67
C GLY A 38 -1.61 5.63 -0.59
N SER A 39 -0.62 5.53 -1.46
CA SER A 39 0.41 4.49 -1.36
C SER A 39 1.43 4.76 -0.25
N ALA A 40 1.66 6.02 0.13
CA ALA A 40 2.65 6.41 1.15
C ALA A 40 2.06 6.43 2.57
N VAL A 41 0.77 6.74 2.70
CA VAL A 41 0.05 6.80 3.97
C VAL A 41 -0.58 5.44 4.26
N GLY A 42 0.09 4.64 5.08
CA GLY A 42 -0.39 3.34 5.52
C GLY A 42 -0.75 3.29 7.01
N LEU A 43 -1.34 2.17 7.44
CA LEU A 43 -1.64 1.89 8.84
C LEU A 43 -0.41 2.11 9.74
N GLY A 44 0.79 1.72 9.27
CA GLY A 44 2.04 1.93 10.02
C GLY A 44 2.31 3.38 10.43
N ASN A 45 1.92 4.36 9.64
CA ASN A 45 2.11 5.78 10.00
C ASN A 45 1.17 6.21 11.13
N ILE A 46 0.03 5.53 11.31
CA ILE A 46 -1.01 5.89 12.27
C ILE A 46 -0.70 5.36 13.67
N TRP A 47 -0.22 4.12 13.81
CA TRP A 47 0.02 3.50 15.13
C TRP A 47 1.48 3.13 15.39
N ARG A 48 2.21 2.63 14.37
CA ARG A 48 3.59 2.15 14.56
C ARG A 48 4.57 3.29 14.73
N PHE A 49 4.46 4.37 13.94
CA PHE A 49 5.36 5.52 14.10
C PHE A 49 5.25 6.14 15.50
N PRO A 50 4.06 6.46 16.04
CA PRO A 50 3.96 6.97 17.39
C PRO A 50 4.45 5.98 18.46
N GLY A 51 4.15 4.68 18.32
CA GLY A 51 4.61 3.67 19.27
C GLY A 51 6.14 3.58 19.33
N VAL A 52 6.80 3.45 18.18
CA VAL A 52 8.26 3.40 18.10
C VAL A 52 8.91 4.70 18.56
N ALA A 53 8.35 5.85 18.18
CA ALA A 53 8.88 7.14 18.61
C ALA A 53 8.81 7.27 20.14
N TYR A 54 7.68 6.89 20.75
CA TYR A 54 7.53 6.89 22.20
C TYR A 54 8.53 5.96 22.89
N GLU A 55 8.66 4.71 22.43
CA GLU A 55 9.59 3.72 22.99
C GLU A 55 11.07 4.09 22.77
N SER A 56 11.39 4.88 21.74
CA SER A 56 12.77 5.23 21.34
C SER A 56 13.20 6.63 21.82
N GLY A 57 12.65 7.12 22.93
CA GLY A 57 13.03 8.40 23.53
C GLY A 57 12.11 9.58 23.16
N GLY A 58 10.89 9.30 22.71
CA GLY A 58 9.85 10.29 22.43
C GLY A 58 10.31 11.35 21.42
N GLY A 59 10.41 12.60 21.88
CA GLY A 59 10.83 13.72 21.05
C GLY A 59 12.26 13.59 20.52
N ALA A 60 13.16 12.89 21.22
CA ALA A 60 14.55 12.72 20.81
C ALA A 60 14.67 11.87 19.54
N PHE A 61 13.80 10.86 19.38
CA PHE A 61 13.76 9.97 18.21
C PHE A 61 13.54 10.72 16.89
N LEU A 62 12.88 11.89 16.94
CA LEU A 62 12.58 12.67 15.74
C LEU A 62 13.85 13.14 15.02
N ILE A 63 14.96 13.38 15.73
CA ILE A 63 16.22 13.79 15.11
C ILE A 63 16.82 12.69 14.22
N PRO A 64 17.17 11.49 14.73
CA PRO A 64 17.70 10.42 13.89
C PRO A 64 16.69 9.99 12.82
N TYR A 65 15.38 10.03 13.11
CA TYR A 65 14.34 9.80 12.11
C TYR A 65 14.43 10.79 10.93
N LEU A 66 14.51 12.09 11.20
CA LEU A 66 14.63 13.12 10.16
C LEU A 66 15.95 12.98 9.38
N VAL A 67 17.06 12.68 10.05
CA VAL A 67 18.34 12.43 9.39
C VAL A 67 18.23 11.24 8.45
N ALA A 68 17.69 10.10 8.89
CA ALA A 68 17.49 8.91 8.06
C ALA A 68 16.52 9.18 6.90
N LEU A 69 15.46 9.94 7.14
CA LEU A 69 14.49 10.32 6.11
C LEU A 69 15.17 11.16 5.01
N LEU A 70 15.95 12.17 5.38
CA LEU A 70 16.61 13.06 4.44
C LEU A 70 17.77 12.40 3.70
N THR A 71 18.53 11.53 4.36
CA THR A 71 19.76 10.93 3.80
C THR A 71 19.55 9.60 3.11
N ALA A 72 18.55 8.81 3.52
CA ALA A 72 18.26 7.49 2.96
C ALA A 72 16.87 7.45 2.33
N GLY A 73 15.83 7.88 3.05
CA GLY A 73 14.43 7.79 2.61
C GLY A 73 14.17 8.53 1.30
N ILE A 74 14.43 9.83 1.26
CA ILE A 74 14.22 10.67 0.07
C ILE A 74 15.11 10.21 -1.09
N PRO A 75 16.44 10.01 -0.94
CA PRO A 75 17.28 9.56 -2.06
C PRO A 75 16.85 8.22 -2.67
N ILE A 76 16.45 7.24 -1.86
CA ILE A 76 15.96 5.94 -2.36
C ILE A 76 14.63 6.13 -3.11
N LEU A 77 13.69 6.93 -2.58
CA LEU A 77 12.43 7.23 -3.25
C LEU A 77 12.66 7.88 -4.63
N TRP A 78 13.59 8.82 -4.71
CA TRP A 78 13.96 9.49 -5.97
C TRP A 78 14.61 8.52 -6.96
N LEU A 79 15.45 7.60 -6.49
CA LEU A 79 16.05 6.56 -7.32
C LEU A 79 14.96 5.67 -7.96
N ASP A 80 14.04 5.15 -7.16
CA ASP A 80 12.95 4.29 -7.66
C ASP A 80 12.03 5.06 -8.62
N TYR A 81 11.70 6.30 -8.29
CA TYR A 81 10.93 7.18 -9.18
C TYR A 81 11.65 7.40 -10.52
N ALA A 82 12.95 7.71 -10.50
CA ALA A 82 13.74 7.95 -11.70
C ALA A 82 13.82 6.70 -12.60
N ILE A 83 14.02 5.52 -12.02
CA ILE A 83 14.04 4.23 -12.75
C ILE A 83 12.66 3.97 -13.37
N GLY A 84 11.58 4.12 -12.60
CA GLY A 84 10.21 3.95 -13.08
C GLY A 84 9.85 4.92 -14.21
N HIS A 85 10.22 6.19 -14.07
CA HIS A 85 9.95 7.23 -15.05
C HIS A 85 10.75 7.05 -16.35
N ARG A 86 12.03 6.68 -16.25
CA ARG A 86 12.92 6.47 -17.40
C ARG A 86 12.56 5.23 -18.21
N PHE A 87 12.35 4.10 -17.54
CA PHE A 87 12.20 2.81 -18.23
C PHE A 87 10.76 2.40 -18.46
N ARG A 88 9.78 3.04 -17.81
CA ARG A 88 8.32 2.87 -18.05
C ARG A 88 7.92 1.41 -18.21
N GLY A 89 8.28 0.55 -17.27
CA GLY A 89 7.98 -0.89 -17.26
C GLY A 89 7.49 -1.35 -15.89
N ALA A 90 7.02 -2.60 -15.79
CA ALA A 90 6.88 -3.26 -14.49
C ALA A 90 8.28 -3.41 -13.85
N ALA A 91 8.35 -3.55 -12.51
CA ALA A 91 9.62 -3.57 -11.78
C ALA A 91 10.70 -4.51 -12.42
N PRO A 92 10.44 -5.81 -12.70
CA PRO A 92 11.43 -6.67 -13.35
C PRO A 92 11.91 -6.13 -14.71
N THR A 93 10.98 -5.64 -15.52
CA THR A 93 11.29 -5.10 -16.85
C THR A 93 12.07 -3.78 -16.78
N ALA A 94 11.75 -2.92 -15.80
CA ALA A 94 12.43 -1.65 -15.60
C ALA A 94 13.89 -1.88 -15.16
N PHE A 95 14.10 -2.78 -14.20
CA PHE A 95 15.45 -3.15 -13.77
C PHE A 95 16.25 -3.89 -14.84
N ARG A 96 15.62 -4.77 -15.63
CA ARG A 96 16.27 -5.42 -16.79
C ARG A 96 16.77 -4.41 -17.83
N ARG A 97 16.04 -3.32 -18.05
CA ARG A 97 16.42 -2.23 -18.97
C ARG A 97 17.54 -1.34 -18.40
N LEU A 98 17.70 -1.29 -17.08
CA LEU A 98 18.83 -0.65 -16.43
C LEU A 98 20.09 -1.52 -16.56
N SER A 99 20.02 -2.79 -16.17
CA SER A 99 21.06 -3.78 -16.42
C SER A 99 20.48 -5.19 -16.36
N ARG A 100 21.02 -6.12 -17.18
CA ARG A 100 20.58 -7.53 -17.16
C ARG A 100 20.64 -8.19 -15.76
N PRO A 101 21.72 -8.05 -14.96
CA PRO A 101 21.75 -8.69 -13.64
C PRO A 101 20.77 -8.06 -12.64
N ALA A 102 20.37 -6.79 -12.82
CA ALA A 102 19.43 -6.14 -11.91
C ALA A 102 17.98 -6.66 -12.05
N GLU A 103 17.65 -7.43 -13.09
CA GLU A 103 16.31 -8.01 -13.28
C GLU A 103 15.84 -8.83 -12.07
N SER A 104 16.77 -9.54 -11.41
CA SER A 104 16.48 -10.32 -10.20
C SER A 104 15.94 -9.46 -9.06
N LEU A 105 16.43 -8.22 -8.92
CA LEU A 105 15.97 -7.27 -7.92
C LEU A 105 14.51 -6.86 -8.17
N GLY A 106 14.12 -6.69 -9.44
CA GLY A 106 12.74 -6.38 -9.78
C GLY A 106 11.79 -7.54 -9.49
N TRP A 107 12.22 -8.80 -9.71
CA TRP A 107 11.43 -9.97 -9.30
C TRP A 107 11.33 -10.12 -7.79
N PHE A 108 12.41 -9.79 -7.06
CA PHE A 108 12.40 -9.75 -5.60
C PHE A 108 11.41 -8.71 -5.07
N GLN A 109 11.33 -7.51 -5.67
CA GLN A 109 10.31 -6.50 -5.33
C GLN A 109 8.88 -7.00 -5.56
N VAL A 110 8.63 -7.74 -6.66
CA VAL A 110 7.31 -8.34 -6.93
C VAL A 110 6.96 -9.40 -5.88
N MET A 111 7.93 -10.26 -5.51
CA MET A 111 7.74 -11.26 -4.45
C MET A 111 7.41 -10.60 -3.10
N ILE A 112 8.13 -9.55 -2.71
CA ILE A 112 7.83 -8.78 -1.50
C ILE A 112 6.41 -8.22 -1.56
N SER A 113 6.04 -7.59 -2.69
CA SER A 113 4.71 -7.00 -2.87
C SER A 113 3.59 -8.04 -2.74
N PHE A 114 3.82 -9.26 -3.25
CA PHE A 114 2.88 -10.38 -3.13
C PHE A 114 2.72 -10.86 -1.68
N ILE A 115 3.82 -11.01 -0.94
CA ILE A 115 3.78 -11.37 0.50
C ILE A 115 3.04 -10.29 1.29
N ILE A 116 3.34 -9.01 1.04
CA ILE A 116 2.67 -7.87 1.69
C ILE A 116 1.18 -7.90 1.42
N ALA A 117 0.76 -8.07 0.16
CA ALA A 117 -0.64 -8.12 -0.21
C ALA A 117 -1.40 -9.23 0.53
N THR A 118 -0.75 -10.39 0.74
CA THR A 118 -1.37 -11.55 1.39
C THR A 118 -1.72 -11.28 2.86
N TYR A 119 -0.79 -10.76 3.67
CA TYR A 119 -1.09 -10.50 5.08
C TYR A 119 -1.85 -9.18 5.30
N TYR A 120 -1.62 -8.15 4.47
CA TYR A 120 -2.40 -6.91 4.59
C TYR A 120 -3.87 -7.13 4.26
N ALA A 121 -4.20 -8.04 3.35
CA ALA A 121 -5.60 -8.42 3.09
C ALA A 121 -6.28 -8.98 4.36
N ALA A 122 -5.56 -9.76 5.18
CA ALA A 122 -6.07 -10.25 6.45
C ALA A 122 -6.29 -9.11 7.46
N ILE A 123 -5.34 -8.18 7.58
CA ILE A 123 -5.49 -7.00 8.46
C ILE A 123 -6.70 -6.16 8.06
N LEU A 124 -6.90 -5.94 6.76
CA LEU A 124 -8.07 -5.23 6.24
C LEU A 124 -9.38 -6.00 6.51
N ALA A 125 -9.36 -7.33 6.45
CA ALA A 125 -10.50 -8.18 6.78
C ALA A 125 -10.90 -8.02 8.26
N TRP A 126 -9.92 -7.96 9.17
CA TRP A 126 -10.17 -7.69 10.58
C TRP A 126 -10.74 -6.29 10.79
N ALA A 127 -10.16 -5.27 10.15
CA ALA A 127 -10.66 -3.91 10.22
C ALA A 127 -12.11 -3.79 9.70
N LEU A 128 -12.45 -4.49 8.62
CA LEU A 128 -13.80 -4.55 8.08
C LEU A 128 -14.77 -5.25 9.05
N ALA A 129 -14.36 -6.35 9.66
CA ALA A 129 -15.17 -7.03 10.69
C ALA A 129 -15.40 -6.11 11.90
N TYR A 130 -14.38 -5.41 12.38
CA TYR A 130 -14.51 -4.44 13.48
C TYR A 130 -15.36 -3.23 13.10
N ALA A 131 -15.31 -2.77 11.86
CA ALA A 131 -16.22 -1.74 11.37
C ALA A 131 -17.69 -2.22 11.47
N TRP A 132 -17.96 -3.49 11.18
CA TRP A 132 -19.29 -4.07 11.37
C TRP A 132 -19.66 -4.24 12.85
N PHE A 133 -18.76 -4.79 13.67
CA PHE A 133 -18.96 -4.96 15.11
C PHE A 133 -19.16 -3.63 15.85
N SER A 134 -18.72 -2.51 15.27
CA SER A 134 -18.89 -1.18 15.85
C SER A 134 -20.33 -0.69 15.90
N VAL A 135 -21.25 -1.32 15.14
CA VAL A 135 -22.67 -0.96 15.13
C VAL A 135 -23.33 -1.28 16.48
N ASP A 136 -23.01 -2.45 17.05
CA ASP A 136 -23.59 -2.94 18.31
C ASP A 136 -22.57 -3.02 19.45
N LEU A 137 -21.32 -2.55 19.22
CA LEU A 137 -20.20 -2.64 20.15
C LEU A 137 -19.98 -4.07 20.68
N ALA A 138 -19.95 -5.05 19.76
CA ALA A 138 -19.97 -6.47 20.10
C ALA A 138 -18.79 -6.95 20.97
N TRP A 139 -17.72 -6.17 21.05
CA TRP A 139 -16.52 -6.45 21.85
C TRP A 139 -16.66 -6.10 23.34
N GLY A 140 -17.74 -5.42 23.75
CA GLY A 140 -18.02 -5.11 25.16
C GLY A 140 -16.88 -4.39 25.88
N ASP A 141 -16.57 -4.85 27.10
CA ASP A 141 -15.57 -4.24 27.99
C ASP A 141 -14.14 -4.75 27.76
N ASP A 142 -13.94 -5.82 26.98
CA ASP A 142 -12.61 -6.38 26.67
C ASP A 142 -12.39 -6.53 25.15
N PRO A 143 -11.99 -5.44 24.47
CA PRO A 143 -11.73 -5.46 23.03
C PRO A 143 -10.58 -6.39 22.61
N ALA A 144 -9.60 -6.59 23.50
CA ALA A 144 -8.43 -7.40 23.20
C ALA A 144 -8.75 -8.88 23.34
N GLY A 145 -9.41 -9.29 24.42
CA GLY A 145 -9.89 -10.66 24.60
C GLY A 145 -10.83 -11.07 23.47
N PHE A 146 -11.78 -10.20 23.10
CA PHE A 146 -12.66 -10.45 21.96
C PHE A 146 -11.89 -10.66 20.65
N LEU A 147 -10.86 -9.84 20.37
CA LEU A 147 -10.04 -10.00 19.16
C LEU A 147 -9.36 -11.36 19.14
N PHE A 148 -8.57 -11.66 20.16
CA PHE A 148 -7.64 -12.78 20.14
C PHE A 148 -8.32 -14.12 20.44
N ALA A 149 -9.26 -14.15 21.40
CA ALA A 149 -9.92 -15.37 21.82
C ALA A 149 -11.17 -15.68 20.99
N ASP A 150 -12.10 -14.73 20.87
CA ASP A 150 -13.42 -15.01 20.28
C ASP A 150 -13.42 -14.91 18.75
N PHE A 151 -12.81 -13.85 18.21
CA PHE A 151 -12.84 -13.56 16.78
C PHE A 151 -11.73 -14.30 16.02
N LEU A 152 -10.47 -14.08 16.38
CA LEU A 152 -9.33 -14.72 15.72
C LEU A 152 -9.12 -16.17 16.14
N LYS A 153 -9.57 -16.55 17.34
CA LYS A 153 -9.35 -17.88 17.92
C LYS A 153 -7.89 -18.29 17.86
N VAL A 154 -7.01 -17.38 18.28
CA VAL A 154 -5.56 -17.59 18.27
C VAL A 154 -5.23 -18.77 19.17
N SER A 155 -4.47 -19.74 18.65
CA SER A 155 -4.00 -20.89 19.40
C SER A 155 -2.95 -20.47 20.44
N ASP A 156 -2.96 -21.14 21.60
CA ASP A 156 -1.95 -20.93 22.64
C ASP A 156 -0.53 -21.34 22.19
N GLU A 157 -0.45 -22.24 21.21
CA GLU A 157 0.81 -22.70 20.63
C GLU A 157 1.08 -22.06 19.26
N THR A 158 2.31 -21.59 19.05
CA THR A 158 2.81 -21.10 17.76
C THR A 158 3.20 -22.29 16.88
N THR A 159 2.20 -23.01 16.38
CA THR A 159 2.39 -24.11 15.42
C THR A 159 1.72 -23.78 14.09
N VAL A 160 2.14 -24.47 13.03
CA VAL A 160 1.45 -24.38 11.73
C VAL A 160 0.15 -25.18 11.85
N GLY A 161 -0.90 -24.51 12.28
CA GLY A 161 -2.26 -25.06 12.33
C GLY A 161 -2.97 -24.92 10.97
N PHE A 162 -3.87 -25.87 10.69
CA PHE A 162 -4.83 -25.77 9.59
C PHE A 162 -6.25 -25.46 10.10
N ASP A 163 -6.33 -24.90 11.31
CA ASP A 163 -7.60 -24.56 11.95
C ASP A 163 -8.29 -23.45 11.17
N PHE A 164 -9.50 -23.78 10.72
CA PHE A 164 -10.29 -22.89 9.90
C PHE A 164 -11.21 -22.04 10.78
N VAL A 165 -11.12 -20.72 10.63
CA VAL A 165 -11.98 -19.75 11.34
C VAL A 165 -12.99 -19.15 10.36
N PRO A 166 -14.25 -19.64 10.32
CA PRO A 166 -15.23 -19.20 9.33
C PRO A 166 -15.55 -17.70 9.41
N GLY A 167 -15.45 -17.10 10.60
CA GLY A 167 -15.74 -15.68 10.83
C GLY A 167 -14.82 -14.73 10.05
N ILE A 168 -13.61 -15.16 9.72
CA ILE A 168 -12.63 -14.35 8.97
C ILE A 168 -12.83 -14.51 7.45
N LEU A 169 -13.38 -15.65 7.00
CA LEU A 169 -13.48 -15.96 5.58
C LEU A 169 -14.31 -14.92 4.82
N ALA A 170 -15.49 -14.57 5.33
CA ALA A 170 -16.38 -13.63 4.64
C ALA A 170 -15.75 -12.23 4.48
N PRO A 171 -15.24 -11.57 5.54
CA PRO A 171 -14.49 -10.32 5.39
C PRO A 171 -13.29 -10.43 4.45
N LEU A 172 -12.55 -11.53 4.50
CA LEU A 172 -11.38 -11.74 3.63
C LEU A 172 -11.75 -11.86 2.15
N VAL A 173 -12.80 -12.62 1.83
CA VAL A 173 -13.33 -12.75 0.46
C VAL A 173 -13.84 -11.40 -0.04
N ILE A 174 -14.50 -10.62 0.81
CA ILE A 174 -14.97 -9.27 0.46
C ILE A 174 -13.79 -8.35 0.14
N VAL A 175 -12.74 -8.34 0.97
CA VAL A 175 -11.55 -7.51 0.76
C VAL A 175 -10.86 -7.87 -0.57
N TRP A 176 -10.62 -9.16 -0.82
CA TRP A 176 -10.03 -9.59 -2.08
C TRP A 176 -10.94 -9.29 -3.28
N GLY A 177 -12.24 -9.51 -3.15
CA GLY A 177 -13.22 -9.18 -4.18
C GLY A 177 -13.22 -7.69 -4.53
N LEU A 178 -13.20 -6.82 -3.53
CA LEU A 178 -13.12 -5.37 -3.72
C LEU A 178 -11.78 -4.96 -4.37
N ALA A 179 -10.66 -5.52 -3.91
CA ALA A 179 -9.35 -5.24 -4.48
C ALA A 179 -9.28 -5.65 -5.95
N LEU A 180 -9.73 -6.86 -6.29
CA LEU A 180 -9.79 -7.36 -7.67
C LEU A 180 -10.76 -6.53 -8.53
N ALA A 181 -11.92 -6.12 -7.98
CA ALA A 181 -12.85 -5.26 -8.69
C ALA A 181 -12.22 -3.89 -9.03
N ILE A 182 -11.56 -3.23 -8.06
CA ILE A 182 -10.86 -1.96 -8.29
C ILE A 182 -9.79 -2.12 -9.36
N ILE A 183 -9.00 -3.19 -9.32
CA ILE A 183 -7.96 -3.48 -10.32
C ILE A 183 -8.60 -3.75 -11.69
N ALA A 184 -9.71 -4.48 -11.75
CA ALA A 184 -10.41 -4.79 -12.99
C ALA A 184 -10.95 -3.54 -13.72
N PHE A 185 -11.28 -2.48 -12.99
CA PHE A 185 -11.66 -1.19 -13.57
C PHE A 185 -10.46 -0.35 -14.03
N GLY A 186 -9.23 -0.82 -13.87
CA GLY A 186 -8.02 -0.16 -14.33
C GLY A 186 -7.63 1.07 -13.50
N VAL A 187 -6.66 1.82 -14.00
CA VAL A 187 -6.01 2.92 -13.25
C VAL A 187 -6.97 4.09 -13.07
N LYS A 188 -7.60 4.54 -14.16
CA LYS A 188 -8.43 5.76 -14.15
C LYS A 188 -9.81 5.54 -13.54
N ARG A 189 -10.49 4.43 -13.88
CA ARG A 189 -11.87 4.18 -13.41
C ARG A 189 -11.92 3.45 -12.07
N GLY A 190 -10.90 2.66 -11.74
CA GLY A 190 -10.77 1.97 -10.47
C GLY A 190 -9.94 2.77 -9.46
N LEU A 191 -8.61 2.66 -9.60
CA LEU A 191 -7.66 3.12 -8.57
C LEU A 191 -7.75 4.63 -8.29
N GLU A 192 -7.80 5.46 -9.33
CA GLU A 192 -7.88 6.92 -9.20
C GLU A 192 -9.18 7.35 -8.51
N ARG A 193 -10.32 6.80 -8.93
CA ARG A 193 -11.62 7.12 -8.30
C ARG A 193 -11.70 6.64 -6.85
N ALA A 194 -11.18 5.45 -6.56
CA ALA A 194 -11.11 4.95 -5.19
C ALA A 194 -10.30 5.90 -4.31
N ASN A 195 -9.10 6.31 -4.74
CA ASN A 195 -8.25 7.22 -3.97
C ASN A 195 -8.83 8.63 -3.83
N LEU A 196 -9.57 9.12 -4.84
CA LEU A 196 -10.28 10.41 -4.76
C LEU A 196 -11.34 10.45 -3.66
N VAL A 197 -11.88 9.30 -3.24
CA VAL A 197 -12.88 9.20 -2.17
C VAL A 197 -12.22 8.77 -0.85
N MET A 198 -11.42 7.70 -0.88
CA MET A 198 -10.87 7.07 0.31
C MET A 198 -9.84 7.94 1.04
N ILE A 199 -9.00 8.69 0.31
CA ILE A 199 -7.97 9.52 0.94
C ILE A 199 -8.56 10.73 1.66
N PRO A 200 -9.45 11.54 1.04
CA PRO A 200 -10.14 12.61 1.77
C PRO A 200 -10.96 12.07 2.94
N LEU A 201 -11.66 10.94 2.78
CA LEU A 201 -12.40 10.30 3.86
C LEU A 201 -11.49 9.94 5.04
N LEU A 202 -10.34 9.31 4.78
CA LEU A 202 -9.34 8.97 5.79
C LEU A 202 -8.87 10.23 6.54
N VAL A 203 -8.54 11.30 5.81
CA VAL A 203 -8.08 12.56 6.42
C VAL A 203 -9.16 13.17 7.31
N VAL A 204 -10.42 13.20 6.86
CA VAL A 204 -11.54 13.74 7.64
C VAL A 204 -11.78 12.90 8.89
N MET A 205 -11.87 11.58 8.75
CA MET A 205 -12.10 10.67 9.88
C MET A 205 -10.97 10.75 10.90
N PHE A 206 -9.72 10.62 10.44
CA PHE A 206 -8.56 10.70 11.32
C PHE A 206 -8.45 12.07 11.98
N GLY A 207 -8.65 13.15 11.22
CA GLY A 207 -8.68 14.52 11.76
C GLY A 207 -9.74 14.70 12.83
N SER A 208 -10.93 14.13 12.65
CA SER A 208 -11.99 14.16 13.67
C SER A 208 -11.60 13.42 14.95
N LEU A 209 -10.90 12.29 14.83
CA LEU A 209 -10.37 11.53 15.97
C LEU A 209 -9.27 12.32 16.69
N VAL A 210 -8.39 13.00 15.97
CA VAL A 210 -7.37 13.87 16.56
C VAL A 210 -8.03 14.99 17.36
N VAL A 211 -9.03 15.68 16.79
CA VAL A 211 -9.79 16.72 17.49
C VAL A 211 -10.44 16.15 18.75
N ARG A 212 -11.08 14.98 18.66
CA ARG A 212 -11.66 14.33 19.84
C ARG A 212 -10.59 14.01 20.89
N ALA A 213 -9.46 13.42 20.49
CA ALA A 213 -8.38 13.02 21.38
C ALA A 213 -7.78 14.21 22.15
N ILE A 214 -7.56 15.35 21.49
CA ILE A 214 -7.02 16.54 22.18
C ILE A 214 -8.04 17.24 23.10
N THR A 215 -9.33 16.98 22.92
CA THR A 215 -10.39 17.50 23.81
C THR A 215 -10.68 16.63 25.03
N LEU A 216 -10.08 15.43 25.10
CA LEU A 216 -10.22 14.55 26.25
C LEU A 216 -9.39 15.07 27.43
N GLU A 217 -9.89 14.79 28.63
CA GLU A 217 -9.14 15.05 29.86
C GLU A 217 -7.86 14.18 29.87
N GLY A 218 -6.73 14.76 30.27
CA GLY A 218 -5.43 14.08 30.23
C GLY A 218 -4.71 14.08 28.87
N ALA A 219 -5.25 14.74 27.84
CA ALA A 219 -4.59 14.82 26.53
C ALA A 219 -3.18 15.46 26.59
N ALA A 220 -2.99 16.44 27.49
CA ALA A 220 -1.71 17.10 27.70
C ALA A 220 -0.63 16.14 28.21
N ASP A 221 -1.00 15.13 28.99
CA ASP A 221 -0.06 14.14 29.52
C ASP A 221 0.47 13.25 28.39
N GLY A 222 -0.42 12.81 27.48
CA GLY A 222 -0.02 12.05 26.29
C GLY A 222 0.90 12.84 25.36
N LEU A 223 0.61 14.13 25.13
CA LEU A 223 1.47 14.99 24.32
C LEU A 223 2.83 15.23 24.97
N THR A 224 2.85 15.46 26.28
CA THR A 224 4.10 15.66 27.03
C THR A 224 4.93 14.38 26.99
N ALA A 225 4.33 13.23 27.30
CA ALA A 225 5.00 11.94 27.24
C ALA A 225 5.58 11.62 25.85
N PHE A 226 4.89 12.04 24.78
CA PHE A 226 5.35 11.81 23.41
C PHE A 226 6.47 12.77 22.98
N PHE A 227 6.36 14.07 23.30
CA PHE A 227 7.26 15.09 22.78
C PHE A 227 8.42 15.45 23.71
N THR A 228 8.39 15.06 24.99
CA THR A 228 9.53 15.25 25.89
C THR A 228 10.69 14.40 25.39
N PRO A 229 11.83 15.00 25.02
CA PRO A 229 12.97 14.25 24.50
C PRO A 229 13.67 13.50 25.64
N ASN A 230 13.85 12.19 25.49
CA ASN A 230 14.71 11.39 26.33
C ASN A 230 15.94 10.94 25.53
N TRP A 231 17.13 11.33 26.00
CA TRP A 231 18.42 11.07 25.33
C TRP A 231 19.19 9.90 25.94
N GLU A 232 18.69 9.34 27.04
CA GLU A 232 19.20 8.11 27.66
C GLU A 232 18.65 6.88 26.94
#